data_AF-A0A537PNK9-F1
#
_entry.id   AF-A0A537PNK9-F1
#
_cell.length_a   1.000
_cell.length_b   1.000
_cell.length_c   1.000
_cell.angle_alpha   90.00
_cell.angle_beta   90.00
_cell.angle_gamma   90.00
#
_symmetry.space_group_name_H-M   'P 1'
#
loop_
_entity.id
_entity.type
_entity.pdbx_description
1 polymer ?
#
loop_
_entity_poly.entity_id
_entity_poly.type
_entity_poly.pdbx_seq_one_letter_code
_entity_poly.pdbx_strand_id
1 'polypeptide(L)'
;SKVHCYWIREADVDGFRVDAVKHMGELACSEFCSNIREYAYALGKRGFFLFGEVASADDELIDRYIGQNTSRHDDGKTVFFGLDSALDFRLAYDLQWVIKGLKDPQALCDRLEAQRNRALTRGEIGRYLVTFADNHDSFWQRSSGRIANATPDAQVIAVVGYLLCALGTPCIYYGTEQGFTGQGGDNQMREAMFDTSTPGLDLLNPGCGIYKEIGTLYVRLPLEPHQFVILA
;
A
#
# COMPACT_ATOMS: atom_id res chain seq x y z
N SER A 1 -22.20 -0.72 -2.00
CA SER A 1 -21.86 -2.02 -1.39
C SER A 1 -22.25 -3.24 -2.23
N LYS A 2 -23.47 -3.36 -2.80
CA LYS A 2 -23.93 -4.58 -3.51
C LYS A 2 -22.95 -5.21 -4.50
N VAL A 3 -22.31 -4.40 -5.36
CA VAL A 3 -21.29 -4.88 -6.32
C VAL A 3 -20.07 -5.47 -5.61
N HIS A 4 -19.65 -4.89 -4.49
CA HIS A 4 -18.52 -5.38 -3.72
C HIS A 4 -18.90 -6.69 -3.00
N CYS A 5 -20.09 -6.77 -2.41
CA CYS A 5 -20.60 -8.00 -1.80
C CYS A 5 -20.66 -9.16 -2.80
N TYR A 6 -21.05 -8.89 -4.05
CA TYR A 6 -21.00 -9.88 -5.14
C TYR A 6 -19.57 -10.43 -5.31
N TRP A 7 -18.56 -9.57 -5.39
CA TRP A 7 -17.17 -10.02 -5.54
C TRP A 7 -16.62 -10.79 -4.34
N ILE A 8 -17.00 -10.41 -3.11
CA ILE A 8 -16.65 -11.18 -1.91
C ILE A 8 -17.17 -12.61 -2.01
N ARG A 9 -18.41 -12.78 -2.49
CA ARG A 9 -19.04 -14.10 -2.58
C ARG A 9 -18.54 -14.92 -3.76
N GLU A 10 -18.47 -14.31 -4.95
CA GLU A 10 -18.25 -15.05 -6.20
C GLU A 10 -16.78 -15.31 -6.49
N ALA A 11 -15.90 -14.38 -6.10
CA ALA A 11 -14.46 -14.51 -6.30
C ALA A 11 -13.71 -14.85 -5.01
N ASP A 12 -14.41 -15.00 -3.90
CA ASP A 12 -13.86 -15.34 -2.58
C ASP A 12 -12.71 -14.41 -2.13
N VAL A 13 -12.73 -13.14 -2.55
CA VAL A 13 -11.67 -12.18 -2.21
C VAL A 13 -11.57 -11.94 -0.70
N ASP A 14 -10.37 -11.63 -0.22
CA ASP A 14 -10.08 -11.42 1.21
C ASP A 14 -9.91 -9.94 1.60
N GLY A 15 -10.06 -9.03 0.64
CA GLY A 15 -9.91 -7.60 0.90
C GLY A 15 -10.22 -6.73 -0.30
N PHE A 16 -10.25 -5.42 -0.06
CA PHE A 16 -10.35 -4.40 -1.10
C PHE A 16 -9.36 -3.26 -0.89
N ARG A 17 -8.75 -2.84 -2.01
CA ARG A 17 -8.14 -1.52 -2.16
C ARG A 17 -9.24 -0.55 -2.62
N VAL A 18 -9.60 0.42 -1.77
CA VAL A 18 -10.60 1.43 -2.09
C VAL A 18 -9.91 2.61 -2.75
N ASP A 19 -10.27 2.89 -4.00
CA ASP A 19 -9.73 3.98 -4.80
C ASP A 19 -10.22 5.34 -4.31
N ALA A 20 -9.37 6.37 -4.42
CA ALA A 20 -9.78 7.77 -4.32
C ALA A 20 -10.61 8.14 -3.06
N VAL A 21 -10.32 7.52 -1.91
CA VAL A 21 -11.14 7.58 -0.67
C VAL A 21 -11.35 9.01 -0.19
N LYS A 22 -10.36 9.90 -0.39
CA LYS A 22 -10.44 11.32 -0.03
C LYS A 22 -11.63 12.06 -0.65
N HIS A 23 -12.21 11.54 -1.73
CA HIS A 23 -13.37 12.11 -2.42
C HIS A 23 -14.71 11.50 -2.01
N MET A 24 -14.69 10.38 -1.28
CA MET A 24 -15.90 9.70 -0.80
C MET A 24 -16.56 10.43 0.37
N GLY A 25 -15.76 11.13 1.19
CA GLY A 25 -16.18 11.68 2.46
C GLY A 25 -16.14 10.65 3.59
N GLU A 26 -15.85 11.10 4.81
CA GLU A 26 -15.58 10.22 5.97
C GLU A 26 -16.77 9.35 6.35
N LEU A 27 -17.99 9.92 6.39
CA LEU A 27 -19.20 9.18 6.76
C LEU A 27 -19.49 8.06 5.76
N ALA A 28 -19.49 8.38 4.46
CA ALA A 28 -19.75 7.39 3.42
C ALA A 28 -18.67 6.30 3.39
N CYS A 29 -17.40 6.65 3.62
CA CYS A 29 -16.32 5.68 3.78
C CYS A 29 -16.59 4.72 4.95
N SER A 30 -17.02 5.25 6.10
CA SER A 30 -17.31 4.44 7.28
C SER A 30 -18.51 3.53 7.12
N GLU A 31 -19.60 4.02 6.50
CA GLU A 31 -20.76 3.20 6.15
C GLU A 31 -20.38 2.10 5.17
N PHE A 32 -19.57 2.40 4.16
CA PHE A 32 -19.08 1.42 3.22
C PHE A 32 -18.27 0.33 3.94
N CYS A 33 -17.27 0.71 4.73
CA CYS A 33 -16.39 -0.22 5.43
C CYS A 33 -17.17 -1.10 6.41
N SER A 34 -18.13 -0.52 7.16
CA SER A 34 -18.99 -1.26 8.08
C SER A 34 -19.85 -2.30 7.35
N ASN A 35 -20.52 -1.89 6.27
CA ASN A 35 -21.35 -2.79 5.45
C ASN A 35 -20.55 -3.95 4.83
N ILE A 36 -19.33 -3.66 4.34
CA ILE A 36 -18.46 -4.69 3.77
C ILE A 36 -17.98 -5.67 4.84
N ARG A 37 -17.55 -5.15 5.99
CA ARG A 37 -17.07 -5.97 7.10
C ARG A 37 -18.17 -6.87 7.66
N GLU A 38 -19.39 -6.35 7.81
CA GLU A 38 -20.55 -7.15 8.24
C GLU A 38 -20.85 -8.29 7.26
N TYR A 39 -20.87 -7.98 5.95
CA TYR A 39 -21.12 -9.00 4.93
C TYR A 39 -20.01 -10.06 4.88
N ALA A 40 -18.74 -9.65 4.91
CA ALA A 40 -17.61 -10.57 4.95
C ALA A 40 -17.64 -11.46 6.20
N TYR A 41 -17.99 -10.89 7.36
CA TYR A 41 -18.15 -11.63 8.60
C TYR A 41 -19.26 -12.69 8.52
N ALA A 42 -20.39 -12.36 7.88
CA ALA A 42 -21.48 -13.32 7.65
C ALA A 42 -21.06 -14.51 6.76
N LEU A 43 -20.05 -14.32 5.91
CA LEU A 43 -19.41 -15.37 5.11
C LEU A 43 -18.25 -16.06 5.83
N GLY A 44 -17.98 -15.74 7.11
CA GLY A 44 -16.90 -16.32 7.90
C GLY A 44 -15.53 -15.64 7.73
N LYS A 45 -15.42 -14.61 6.89
CA LYS A 45 -14.16 -13.86 6.67
C LYS A 45 -13.97 -12.80 7.77
N ARG A 46 -13.27 -13.18 8.84
CA ARG A 46 -13.01 -12.31 10.01
C ARG A 46 -11.87 -11.32 9.82
N GLY A 47 -10.96 -11.58 8.88
CA GLY A 47 -9.79 -10.75 8.57
C GLY A 47 -9.92 -10.00 7.25
N PHE A 48 -11.13 -9.64 6.82
CA PHE A 48 -11.35 -8.99 5.53
C PHE A 48 -10.68 -7.61 5.52
N PHE A 49 -9.62 -7.45 4.72
CA PHE A 49 -8.73 -6.30 4.79
C PHE A 49 -9.19 -5.16 3.87
N LEU A 50 -9.48 -4.00 4.43
CA LEU A 50 -9.87 -2.80 3.72
C LEU A 50 -8.79 -1.74 3.85
N PHE A 51 -8.16 -1.37 2.75
CA PHE A 51 -7.23 -0.25 2.73
C PHE A 51 -7.54 0.72 1.60
N GLY A 52 -7.22 1.99 1.80
CA GLY A 52 -7.63 3.06 0.90
C GLY A 52 -6.48 3.86 0.31
N GLU A 53 -6.76 4.46 -0.84
CA GLU A 53 -5.95 5.53 -1.38
C GLU A 53 -6.42 6.88 -0.82
N VAL A 54 -5.71 7.37 0.18
CA VAL A 54 -5.78 8.76 0.63
C VAL A 54 -4.50 9.44 0.17
N ALA A 55 -4.48 9.88 -1.10
CA ALA A 55 -3.30 10.49 -1.73
C ALA A 55 -2.90 11.83 -1.10
N SER A 56 -2.20 11.75 0.05
CA SER A 56 -1.74 12.85 0.87
C SER A 56 -0.53 12.45 1.71
N ALA A 57 0.37 13.40 1.95
CA ALA A 57 1.48 13.27 2.89
C ALA A 57 1.13 13.78 4.31
N ASP A 58 -0.13 14.22 4.50
CA ASP A 58 -0.69 14.66 5.78
C ASP A 58 -1.34 13.48 6.49
N ASP A 59 -0.72 13.05 7.57
CA ASP A 59 -1.21 11.92 8.34
C ASP A 59 -2.51 12.27 9.11
N GLU A 60 -2.75 13.53 9.52
CA GLU A 60 -4.00 13.90 10.20
C GLU A 60 -5.20 13.73 9.27
N LEU A 61 -5.00 14.01 7.97
CA LEU A 61 -6.00 13.73 6.94
C LEU A 61 -6.27 12.23 6.81
N ILE A 62 -5.22 11.41 6.78
CA ILE A 62 -5.33 9.94 6.69
C ILE A 62 -6.13 9.41 7.89
N ASP A 63 -5.86 9.94 9.08
CA ASP A 63 -6.47 9.53 10.35
C ASP A 63 -8.00 9.67 10.38
N ARG A 64 -8.57 10.52 9.52
CA ARG A 64 -10.02 10.67 9.39
C ARG A 64 -10.69 9.48 8.71
N TYR A 65 -9.95 8.69 7.94
CA TYR A 65 -10.45 7.57 7.15
C TYR A 65 -10.07 6.18 7.68
N ILE A 66 -9.13 6.10 8.64
CA ILE A 66 -8.65 4.83 9.20
C ILE A 66 -9.13 4.62 10.65
N GLY A 67 -9.48 3.38 10.98
CA GLY A 67 -9.71 2.93 12.36
C GLY A 67 -11.01 3.42 13.01
N GLN A 68 -11.00 3.43 14.36
CA GLN A 68 -12.17 3.72 15.21
C GLN A 68 -12.56 5.21 15.26
N ASN A 69 -11.81 6.08 14.57
CA ASN A 69 -12.05 7.51 14.51
C ASN A 69 -12.96 7.91 13.33
N THR A 70 -13.18 7.01 12.37
CA THR A 70 -14.05 7.28 11.22
C THR A 70 -15.53 7.19 11.64
N SER A 71 -16.10 8.36 11.95
CA SER A 71 -17.47 8.63 12.44
C SER A 71 -17.90 7.91 13.73
N ARG A 72 -17.70 8.61 14.86
CA ARG A 72 -18.42 8.43 16.13
C ARG A 72 -19.68 9.29 16.12
N HIS A 73 -20.88 8.70 16.24
CA HIS A 73 -22.08 9.49 16.55
C HIS A 73 -22.17 9.80 18.05
N ASP A 74 -21.91 11.06 18.41
CA ASP A 74 -22.16 11.64 19.73
C ASP A 74 -23.58 12.21 19.80
N ASP A 75 -24.59 11.32 19.82
CA ASP A 75 -25.96 11.61 20.31
C ASP A 75 -26.80 10.31 20.42
N GLY A 76 -26.19 9.23 20.89
CA GLY A 76 -26.93 8.05 21.36
C GLY A 76 -27.14 6.87 20.41
N LYS A 77 -26.49 6.75 19.23
CA LYS A 77 -26.24 5.44 18.56
C LYS A 77 -25.36 5.43 17.29
N THR A 78 -24.72 4.26 17.15
CA THR A 78 -23.89 3.64 16.09
C THR A 78 -22.48 4.20 15.85
N VAL A 79 -21.51 3.35 16.18
CA VAL A 79 -20.07 3.51 15.90
C VAL A 79 -19.81 2.87 14.54
N PHE A 80 -19.30 3.66 13.59
CA PHE A 80 -18.83 3.15 12.31
C PHE A 80 -17.31 2.96 12.35
N PHE A 81 -16.80 1.98 11.60
CA PHE A 81 -15.36 1.72 11.50
C PHE A 81 -14.89 2.03 10.09
N GLY A 82 -13.84 2.84 9.98
CA GLY A 82 -13.21 3.17 8.72
C GLY A 82 -12.42 2.01 8.12
N LEU A 83 -11.49 2.38 7.25
CA LEU A 83 -10.52 1.47 6.65
C LEU A 83 -9.62 0.87 7.75
N ASP A 84 -9.12 -0.34 7.51
CA ASP A 84 -8.10 -0.95 8.34
C ASP A 84 -6.73 -0.27 8.15
N SER A 85 -6.49 0.28 6.95
CA SER A 85 -5.22 0.94 6.58
C SER A 85 -5.37 1.93 5.42
N ALA A 86 -4.30 2.63 5.08
CA ALA A 86 -4.20 3.49 3.91
C ALA A 86 -2.78 3.43 3.31
N LEU A 87 -2.65 3.81 2.04
CA LEU A 87 -1.35 3.95 1.37
C LEU A 87 -0.49 5.05 2.04
N ASP A 88 0.74 4.71 2.42
CA ASP A 88 1.70 5.63 3.06
C ASP A 88 2.43 6.51 2.03
N PHE A 89 1.71 7.47 1.43
CA PHE A 89 2.30 8.40 0.49
C PHE A 89 3.44 9.22 1.13
N ARG A 90 3.36 9.52 2.43
CA ARG A 90 4.41 10.25 3.13
C ARG A 90 5.72 9.48 3.09
N LEU A 91 5.69 8.19 3.44
CA LEU A 91 6.86 7.33 3.33
C LEU A 91 7.32 7.19 1.88
N ALA A 92 6.40 6.97 0.93
CA ALA A 92 6.76 6.81 -0.49
C ALA A 92 7.53 8.04 -1.00
N TYR A 93 7.11 9.25 -0.63
CA TYR A 93 7.85 10.48 -0.95
C TYR A 93 9.23 10.51 -0.29
N ASP A 94 9.34 10.24 1.01
CA ASP A 94 10.61 10.39 1.72
C ASP A 94 11.62 9.29 1.31
N LEU A 95 11.15 8.06 1.13
CA LEU A 95 11.96 6.89 0.80
C LEU A 95 12.69 7.04 -0.55
N GLN A 96 11.99 7.50 -1.60
CA GLN A 96 12.62 7.70 -2.91
C GLN A 96 13.79 8.70 -2.85
N TRP A 97 13.64 9.80 -2.11
CA TRP A 97 14.66 10.85 -2.06
C TRP A 97 15.83 10.45 -1.16
N VAL A 98 15.54 9.80 -0.04
CA VAL A 98 16.58 9.34 0.90
C VAL A 98 17.45 8.26 0.26
N ILE A 99 16.87 7.24 -0.36
CA ILE A 99 17.66 6.16 -0.95
C ILE A 99 18.48 6.62 -2.15
N LYS A 100 18.01 7.63 -2.89
CA LYS A 100 18.78 8.26 -3.97
C LYS A 100 19.87 9.23 -3.46
N GLY A 101 19.99 9.43 -2.14
CA GLY A 101 20.96 10.34 -1.53
C GLY A 101 20.62 11.82 -1.71
N LEU A 102 19.36 12.13 -2.02
CA LEU A 102 18.86 13.48 -2.30
C LEU A 102 18.16 14.11 -1.10
N LYS A 103 17.94 13.35 -0.03
CA LYS A 103 17.37 13.80 1.25
C LYS A 103 18.08 13.12 2.42
N ASP A 104 18.14 13.82 3.56
CA ASP A 104 18.77 13.32 4.78
C ASP A 104 18.05 12.05 5.31
N PRO A 105 18.78 10.97 5.63
CA PRO A 105 18.22 9.75 6.23
C PRO A 105 17.41 9.97 7.51
N GLN A 106 17.67 11.07 8.24
CA GLN A 106 16.91 11.45 9.42
C GLN A 106 15.39 11.50 9.14
N ALA A 107 14.98 11.82 7.91
CA ALA A 107 13.57 11.82 7.52
C ALA A 107 12.90 10.44 7.69
N LEU A 108 13.61 9.34 7.44
CA LEU A 108 13.09 7.98 7.66
C LEU A 108 13.08 7.60 9.14
N CYS A 109 14.05 8.08 9.91
CA CYS A 109 14.06 7.92 11.37
C CYS A 109 12.87 8.63 12.01
N ASP A 110 12.63 9.89 11.63
CA ASP A 110 11.51 10.69 12.11
C ASP A 110 10.17 10.05 11.71
N ARG A 111 10.07 9.51 10.48
CA ARG A 111 8.88 8.77 10.03
C ARG A 111 8.61 7.54 10.89
N LEU A 112 9.65 6.75 11.18
CA LEU A 112 9.54 5.57 12.02
C LEU A 112 9.09 5.92 13.46
N GLU A 113 9.66 6.95 14.07
CA GLU A 113 9.28 7.42 15.40
C GLU A 113 7.84 7.93 15.44
N ALA A 114 7.44 8.72 14.44
CA ALA A 114 6.06 9.19 14.31
C ALA A 114 5.06 8.03 14.22
N GLN A 115 5.38 7.00 13.43
CA GLN A 115 4.53 5.80 13.31
C GLN A 115 4.49 4.99 14.62
N ARG A 116 5.61 4.84 15.33
CA ARG A 116 5.64 4.19 16.64
C ARG A 116 4.76 4.91 17.66
N ASN A 117 4.85 6.24 17.74
CA ASN A 117 4.06 7.04 18.67
C ASN A 117 2.55 6.98 18.36
N ARG A 118 2.20 6.99 17.07
CA ARG A 118 0.81 6.81 16.61
C ARG A 118 0.27 5.41 16.95
N ALA A 119 1.07 4.37 16.76
CA ALA A 119 0.67 3.00 17.08
C ALA A 119 0.42 2.80 18.60
N LEU A 120 1.23 3.42 19.46
CA LEU A 120 1.09 3.31 20.91
C LEU A 120 -0.14 4.04 21.47
N THR A 121 -0.57 5.13 20.84
CA THR A 121 -1.65 5.99 21.34
C THR A 121 -3.05 5.51 20.95
N ARG A 122 -3.18 4.51 20.06
CA ARG A 122 -4.45 4.23 19.35
C ARG A 122 -5.12 2.89 19.63
N GLY A 123 -4.61 2.07 20.55
CA GLY A 123 -5.29 0.85 21.00
C GLY A 123 -5.55 -0.16 19.86
N GLU A 124 -4.52 -0.91 19.49
CA GLU A 124 -4.49 -2.19 18.72
C GLU A 124 -5.22 -2.34 17.36
N ILE A 125 -6.20 -1.51 16.97
CA ILE A 125 -6.93 -1.65 15.70
C ILE A 125 -6.56 -0.52 14.72
N GLY A 126 -5.88 -0.87 13.61
CA GLY A 126 -5.41 0.06 12.56
C GLY A 126 -3.88 0.11 12.39
N ARG A 127 -3.19 -1.00 12.66
CA ARG A 127 -1.84 -0.96 13.24
C ARG A 127 -0.74 -0.43 12.32
N TYR A 128 -0.81 -0.57 10.99
CA TYR A 128 0.24 -0.07 10.10
C TYR A 128 -0.29 0.29 8.71
N LEU A 129 0.25 1.38 8.14
CA LEU A 129 -0.06 1.81 6.78
C LEU A 129 0.44 0.79 5.75
N VAL A 130 -0.15 0.81 4.56
CA VAL A 130 0.37 0.08 3.41
C VAL A 130 1.56 0.87 2.87
N THR A 131 2.77 0.37 3.13
CA THR A 131 4.03 1.03 2.74
C THR A 131 4.40 0.65 1.33
N PHE A 132 4.83 1.62 0.53
CA PHE A 132 5.17 1.41 -0.88
C PHE A 132 6.21 2.43 -1.32
N ALA A 133 6.82 2.21 -2.48
CA ALA A 133 7.82 3.11 -3.07
C ALA A 133 7.37 3.72 -4.39
N ASP A 134 6.60 2.96 -5.18
CA ASP A 134 6.00 3.38 -6.43
C ASP A 134 4.66 2.67 -6.65
N ASN A 135 3.84 3.24 -7.54
CA ASN A 135 2.57 2.65 -7.98
C ASN A 135 2.24 3.07 -9.42
N HIS A 136 1.06 2.69 -9.89
CA HIS A 136 0.57 2.96 -11.25
C HIS A 136 0.20 4.43 -11.55
N ASP A 137 0.16 5.30 -10.53
CA ASP A 137 -0.26 6.69 -10.67
C ASP A 137 0.93 7.61 -10.92
N SER A 138 0.84 8.36 -12.02
CA SER A 138 1.89 9.33 -12.36
C SER A 138 1.78 10.66 -11.63
N PHE A 139 0.60 11.03 -11.09
CA PHE A 139 0.37 12.40 -10.62
C PHE A 139 1.33 12.83 -9.49
N TRP A 140 1.81 11.88 -8.68
CA TRP A 140 2.75 12.12 -7.58
C TRP A 140 4.19 11.71 -7.90
N GLN A 141 4.42 11.08 -9.06
CA GLN A 141 5.73 10.56 -9.52
C GLN A 141 6.16 11.15 -10.87
N ARG A 142 5.46 12.15 -11.40
CA ARG A 142 5.56 12.54 -12.82
C ARG A 142 6.98 12.92 -13.26
N SER A 143 7.76 13.53 -12.35
CA SER A 143 9.15 13.92 -12.60
C SER A 143 10.16 12.82 -12.28
N SER A 144 9.89 11.98 -11.27
CA SER A 144 10.81 10.93 -10.82
C SER A 144 10.68 9.62 -11.60
N GLY A 145 9.48 9.30 -12.12
CA GLY A 145 9.16 7.97 -12.65
C GLY A 145 9.00 6.93 -11.54
N ARG A 146 8.94 5.67 -11.95
CA ARG A 146 9.03 4.51 -11.05
C ARG A 146 10.30 4.53 -10.21
N ILE A 147 10.34 3.74 -9.13
CA ILE A 147 11.47 3.79 -8.21
C ILE A 147 12.80 3.40 -8.88
N ALA A 148 12.77 2.47 -9.84
CA ALA A 148 13.96 2.05 -10.57
C ALA A 148 14.37 3.04 -11.69
N ASN A 149 13.54 4.03 -12.03
CA ASN A 149 13.91 5.01 -13.04
C ASN A 149 15.14 5.81 -12.61
N ALA A 150 16.17 5.81 -13.47
CA ALA A 150 17.48 6.43 -13.23
C ALA A 150 18.10 6.07 -11.85
N THR A 151 17.82 4.86 -11.36
CA THR A 151 18.20 4.42 -10.01
C THR A 151 18.97 3.10 -10.10
N PRO A 152 20.19 3.01 -9.53
CA PRO A 152 20.96 1.77 -9.55
C PRO A 152 20.22 0.62 -8.85
N ASP A 153 20.36 -0.62 -9.37
CA ASP A 153 19.74 -1.83 -8.80
C ASP A 153 19.94 -1.96 -7.29
N ALA A 154 21.15 -1.66 -6.79
CA ALA A 154 21.46 -1.73 -5.36
C ALA A 154 20.57 -0.81 -4.52
N GLN A 155 20.19 0.37 -5.04
CA GLN A 155 19.27 1.28 -4.39
C GLN A 155 17.83 0.76 -4.45
N VAL A 156 17.40 0.16 -5.57
CA VAL A 156 16.09 -0.49 -5.69
C VAL A 156 15.95 -1.65 -4.69
N ILE A 157 17.00 -2.48 -4.57
CA ILE A 157 17.06 -3.56 -3.58
C ILE A 157 16.99 -3.00 -2.15
N ALA A 158 17.68 -1.89 -1.87
CA ALA A 158 17.62 -1.23 -0.57
C ALA A 158 16.23 -0.67 -0.24
N VAL A 159 15.51 -0.13 -1.23
CA VAL A 159 14.10 0.27 -1.08
C VAL A 159 13.24 -0.91 -0.67
N VAL A 160 13.32 -2.02 -1.42
CA VAL A 160 12.50 -3.21 -1.12
C VAL A 160 12.87 -3.79 0.24
N GLY A 161 14.17 -3.88 0.56
CA GLY A 161 14.65 -4.29 1.87
C GLY A 161 14.13 -3.39 3.01
N TYR A 162 14.09 -2.08 2.81
CA TYR A 162 13.49 -1.15 3.76
C TYR A 162 11.99 -1.42 3.94
N LEU A 163 11.22 -1.54 2.85
CA LEU A 163 9.77 -1.79 2.92
C LEU A 163 9.44 -3.08 3.68
N LEU A 164 10.20 -4.15 3.43
CA LEU A 164 10.04 -5.45 4.12
C LEU A 164 10.36 -5.38 5.62
N CYS A 165 11.19 -4.41 6.04
CA CYS A 165 11.58 -4.22 7.45
C CYS A 165 10.83 -3.07 8.13
N ALA A 166 10.09 -2.24 7.39
CA ALA A 166 9.39 -1.09 7.89
C ALA A 166 8.16 -1.50 8.74
N LEU A 167 7.74 -0.61 9.63
CA LEU A 167 6.45 -0.73 10.30
C LEU A 167 5.34 -0.48 9.27
N GLY A 168 4.72 -1.55 8.78
CA GLY A 168 3.93 -1.46 7.56
C GLY A 168 3.37 -2.79 7.10
N THR A 169 2.40 -2.69 6.19
CA THR A 169 2.10 -3.77 5.25
C THR A 169 2.84 -3.44 3.94
N PRO A 170 3.96 -4.12 3.61
CA PRO A 170 4.73 -3.79 2.41
C PRO A 170 3.92 -4.07 1.14
N CYS A 171 3.94 -3.12 0.22
CA CYS A 171 3.34 -3.22 -1.10
C CYS A 171 4.43 -2.99 -2.15
N ILE A 172 4.58 -3.95 -3.05
CA ILE A 172 5.55 -3.92 -4.16
C ILE A 172 4.73 -3.85 -5.45
N TYR A 173 4.94 -2.80 -6.22
CA TYR A 173 4.28 -2.63 -7.52
C TYR A 173 4.95 -3.51 -8.57
N TYR A 174 4.17 -4.24 -9.37
CA TYR A 174 4.67 -5.24 -10.31
C TYR A 174 5.72 -4.64 -11.25
N GLY A 175 6.78 -5.38 -11.53
CA GLY A 175 7.93 -4.93 -12.29
C GLY A 175 9.01 -4.24 -11.46
N THR A 176 8.72 -3.77 -10.24
CA THR A 176 9.77 -3.21 -9.36
C THR A 176 10.79 -4.28 -8.99
N GLU A 177 10.34 -5.54 -8.86
CA GLU A 177 11.17 -6.71 -8.63
C GLU A 177 12.16 -7.03 -9.75
N GLN A 178 12.01 -6.41 -10.92
CA GLN A 178 12.93 -6.57 -12.06
C GLN A 178 13.40 -5.24 -12.66
N GLY A 179 13.15 -4.13 -11.97
CA GLY A 179 13.68 -2.81 -12.34
C GLY A 179 12.92 -2.09 -13.45
N PHE A 180 11.60 -2.24 -13.55
CA PHE A 180 10.76 -1.45 -14.45
C PHE A 180 10.92 0.06 -14.18
N THR A 181 11.13 0.85 -15.24
CA THR A 181 11.64 2.24 -15.15
C THR A 181 10.66 3.31 -15.63
N GLY A 182 9.40 2.94 -15.85
CA GLY A 182 8.35 3.79 -16.40
C GLY A 182 8.38 5.24 -15.92
N GLN A 183 8.25 6.18 -16.84
CA GLN A 183 8.23 7.62 -16.55
C GLN A 183 7.30 8.32 -17.53
N GLY A 184 6.46 9.23 -17.04
CA GLY A 184 5.50 9.97 -17.86
C GLY A 184 4.12 10.01 -17.24
N GLY A 185 3.09 9.76 -18.04
CA GLY A 185 1.72 9.60 -17.56
C GLY A 185 1.44 8.17 -17.08
N ASP A 186 0.20 7.91 -16.65
CA ASP A 186 -0.17 6.62 -16.02
C ASP A 186 0.10 5.42 -16.92
N ASN A 187 -0.11 5.56 -18.24
CA ASN A 187 0.18 4.48 -19.19
C ASN A 187 1.68 4.15 -19.25
N GLN A 188 2.55 5.14 -19.09
CA GLN A 188 3.99 4.94 -19.07
C GLN A 188 4.48 4.34 -17.75
N MET A 189 3.72 4.45 -16.66
CA MET A 189 4.00 3.77 -15.39
C MET A 189 3.58 2.28 -15.40
N ARG A 190 2.89 1.83 -16.47
CA ARG A 190 2.31 0.48 -16.60
C ARG A 190 3.01 -0.30 -17.71
N GLU A 191 4.32 -0.47 -17.57
CA GLU A 191 5.12 -1.31 -18.46
C GLU A 191 4.52 -2.73 -18.55
N ALA A 192 4.57 -3.34 -19.73
CA ALA A 192 3.88 -4.61 -19.97
C ALA A 192 4.63 -5.77 -19.30
N MET A 193 3.90 -6.58 -18.51
CA MET A 193 4.43 -7.83 -17.97
C MET A 193 4.24 -9.03 -18.91
N PHE A 194 3.48 -8.83 -19.97
CA PHE A 194 3.21 -9.83 -21.00
C PHE A 194 3.55 -9.26 -22.36
N ASP A 195 4.13 -10.10 -23.21
CA ASP A 195 4.52 -9.69 -24.55
C ASP A 195 3.29 -9.34 -25.37
N THR A 196 3.27 -8.12 -25.93
CA THR A 196 2.13 -7.62 -26.70
C THR A 196 2.07 -8.19 -28.12
N SER A 197 3.16 -8.79 -28.59
CA SER A 197 3.28 -9.44 -29.90
C SER A 197 3.07 -10.96 -29.82
N THR A 198 3.33 -11.57 -28.66
CA THR A 198 3.25 -13.02 -28.44
C THR A 198 2.29 -13.35 -27.29
N PRO A 199 1.02 -13.69 -27.57
CA PRO A 199 0.03 -13.98 -26.54
C PRO A 199 0.48 -15.07 -25.56
N GLY A 200 0.38 -14.78 -24.26
CA GLY A 200 0.71 -15.72 -23.18
C GLY A 200 2.19 -15.81 -22.81
N LEU A 201 3.08 -15.08 -23.50
CA LEU A 201 4.48 -14.98 -23.10
C LEU A 201 4.61 -13.97 -21.94
N ASP A 202 5.00 -14.48 -20.76
CA ASP A 202 5.38 -13.71 -19.59
C ASP A 202 6.79 -13.12 -19.78
N LEU A 203 6.95 -11.83 -19.49
CA LEU A 203 8.21 -11.09 -19.59
C LEU A 203 8.97 -11.04 -18.25
N LEU A 204 8.51 -11.72 -17.21
CA LEU A 204 9.17 -11.76 -15.91
C LEU A 204 10.61 -12.26 -16.12
N ASN A 205 11.56 -11.53 -15.53
CA ASN A 205 12.97 -11.88 -15.57
C ASN A 205 13.47 -12.35 -14.19
N PRO A 206 13.28 -13.63 -13.82
CA PRO A 206 13.85 -14.20 -12.60
C PRO A 206 15.39 -14.18 -12.58
N GLY A 207 16.01 -13.95 -13.75
CA GLY A 207 17.45 -13.89 -13.92
C GLY A 207 18.08 -12.58 -13.47
N CYS A 208 17.30 -11.50 -13.33
CA CYS A 208 17.84 -10.19 -12.98
C CYS A 208 18.34 -10.14 -11.52
N GLY A 209 19.26 -9.20 -11.26
CA GLY A 209 19.88 -9.06 -9.93
C GLY A 209 18.87 -8.68 -8.85
N ILE A 210 17.99 -7.71 -9.15
CA ILE A 210 16.97 -7.22 -8.22
C ILE A 210 16.08 -8.38 -7.73
N TYR A 211 15.54 -9.18 -8.64
CA TYR A 211 14.64 -10.29 -8.32
C TYR A 211 15.30 -11.33 -7.40
N LYS A 212 16.55 -11.72 -7.71
CA LYS A 212 17.31 -12.70 -6.93
C LYS A 212 17.62 -12.21 -5.52
N GLU A 213 17.97 -10.95 -5.37
CA GLU A 213 18.28 -10.36 -4.07
C GLU A 213 17.02 -10.19 -3.21
N ILE A 214 15.90 -9.76 -3.79
CA ILE A 214 14.60 -9.71 -3.11
C ILE A 214 14.19 -11.11 -2.62
N GLY A 215 14.34 -12.14 -3.47
CA GLY A 215 14.07 -13.53 -3.08
C GLY A 215 14.95 -13.99 -1.90
N THR A 216 16.20 -13.54 -1.86
CA THR A 216 17.12 -13.84 -0.75
C THR A 216 16.72 -13.14 0.54
N LEU A 217 16.26 -11.88 0.47
CA LEU A 217 15.76 -11.12 1.61
C LEU A 217 14.52 -11.79 2.21
N TYR A 218 13.58 -12.22 1.38
CA TYR A 218 12.35 -12.89 1.81
C TYR A 218 12.62 -14.16 2.64
N VAL A 219 13.59 -14.98 2.23
CA VAL A 219 13.94 -16.22 2.95
C VAL A 219 14.62 -15.94 4.30
N ARG A 220 15.31 -14.81 4.43
CA ARG A 220 16.11 -14.47 5.63
C ARG A 220 15.34 -13.68 6.67
N LEU A 221 14.29 -12.97 6.27
CA LEU A 221 13.46 -12.23 7.19
C LEU A 221 12.44 -13.18 7.84
N PRO A 222 12.24 -13.10 9.17
CA PRO A 222 11.20 -13.86 9.86
C PRO A 222 9.85 -13.19 9.57
N LEU A 223 9.42 -13.23 8.31
CA LEU A 223 8.12 -12.70 7.93
C LEU A 223 7.07 -13.66 8.47
N GLU A 224 6.26 -13.17 9.40
CA GLU A 224 5.15 -13.96 9.90
C GLU A 224 4.13 -14.20 8.77
N PRO A 225 3.38 -15.31 8.77
CA PRO A 225 2.40 -15.62 7.71
C PRO A 225 1.33 -14.54 7.48
N HIS A 226 1.20 -13.60 8.41
CA HIS A 226 0.25 -12.48 8.39
C HIS A 226 0.90 -11.14 7.98
N GLN A 227 2.19 -11.10 7.65
CA GLN A 227 2.77 -9.96 6.93
C GLN A 227 2.36 -10.07 5.46
N PHE A 228 1.24 -9.43 5.14
CA PHE A 228 0.75 -9.34 3.78
C PHE A 228 1.77 -8.54 2.94
N VAL A 229 2.36 -9.17 1.94
CA VAL A 229 2.97 -8.42 0.84
C VAL A 229 1.87 -8.22 -0.19
N ILE A 230 1.50 -6.97 -0.43
CA ILE A 230 0.56 -6.64 -1.49
C ILE A 230 1.38 -6.52 -2.77
N LEU A 231 1.12 -7.41 -3.72
CA LEU A 231 1.58 -7.24 -5.09
C LEU A 231 0.50 -6.44 -5.81
N ALA A 232 0.83 -5.22 -6.22
CA ALA A 232 -0.09 -4.28 -6.88
C ALA A 232 0.27 -4.06 -8.34
#